data_AF-A0A1A6HCE4-F1
#
_entry.id   AF-A0A1A6HCE4-F1
#
_cell.length_a   1.000
_cell.length_b   1.000
_cell.length_c   1.000
_cell.angle_alpha   90.00
_cell.angle_beta   90.00
_cell.angle_gamma   90.00
#
_symmetry.space_group_name_H-M   'P 1'
#
loop_
_entity.id
_entity.type
_entity.pdbx_description
1 polymer ?
#
loop_
_entity_poly.entity_id
_entity_poly.type
_entity_poly.pdbx_seq_one_letter_code
_entity_poly.pdbx_strand_id
1 'polypeptide(L)' 'MGLGKTIQSITFLSEIFVRGIHGPFLIIAPLSTITNWEREFRTWTEMNAIVYHGSQISRQMIQQYEMVYRDA' A
#
# COMPACT_ATOMS: atom_id res chain seq x y z
N MET A 1 8.78 19.28 -5.94
CA MET A 1 9.49 19.13 -4.65
C MET A 1 9.87 17.66 -4.45
N GLY A 2 11.10 17.28 -4.81
CA GLY A 2 11.57 15.90 -5.03
C GLY A 2 12.47 15.31 -3.95
N LEU A 3 12.25 15.66 -2.67
CA LEU A 3 13.08 15.15 -1.55
C LEU A 3 12.85 13.67 -1.22
N GLY A 4 12.12 12.93 -2.05
CA GLY A 4 11.93 11.48 -1.85
C GLY A 4 11.01 11.08 -0.71
N LYS A 5 10.12 11.96 -0.23
CA LYS A 5 9.22 11.68 0.92
C LYS A 5 8.42 10.38 0.76
N THR A 6 7.91 10.11 -0.44
CA THR A 6 7.19 8.87 -0.74
C THR A 6 8.08 7.64 -0.50
N ILE A 7 9.30 7.65 -1.06
CA ILE A 7 10.27 6.57 -0.88
C ILE A 7 10.68 6.45 0.59
N GLN A 8 10.90 7.55 1.29
CA GLN A 8 11.23 7.53 2.73
C GLN A 8 10.12 6.87 3.56
N SER A 9 8.85 7.16 3.28
CA SER A 9 7.72 6.51 3.95
C SER A 9 7.64 5.02 3.61
N ILE A 10 7.86 4.65 2.35
CA ILE A 10 7.82 3.26 1.89
C ILE A 10 8.96 2.45 2.52
N THR A 11 10.19 2.96 2.53
CA THR A 11 11.34 2.26 3.12
C THR A 11 11.21 2.14 4.64
N PHE A 12 10.61 3.13 5.31
CA PHE A 12 10.28 3.04 6.73
C PHE A 12 9.31 1.90 7.03
N LEU A 13 8.23 1.75 6.24
CA LEU A 13 7.29 0.64 6.40
C LEU A 13 7.94 -0.72 6.10
N SER A 14 8.79 -0.79 5.07
CA SER A 14 9.54 -2.00 4.73
C SER A 14 10.44 -2.46 5.88
N GLU A 15 11.18 -1.53 6.50
CA GLU A 15 12.04 -1.84 7.65
C GLU A 15 11.24 -2.35 8.86
N ILE A 16 10.07 -1.76 9.14
CA ILE A 16 9.16 -2.23 10.19
C ILE A 16 8.64 -3.64 9.88
N PHE A 17 8.30 -3.92 8.61
CA PHE A 17 7.86 -5.23 8.16
C PHE A 17 8.94 -6.30 8.35
N VAL A 18 10.18 -6.01 7.97
CA VAL A 18 11.33 -6.93 8.14
C VAL A 18 11.63 -7.19 9.63
N ARG A 19 11.32 -6.24 10.51
CA ARG A 19 11.43 -6.41 11.97
C ARG A 19 10.30 -7.22 12.61
N GLY A 20 9.40 -7.79 11.81
CA GLY A 20 8.35 -8.70 12.26
C GLY A 20 7.00 -8.03 12.56
N ILE A 21 6.84 -6.74 12.23
CA ILE A 21 5.55 -6.04 12.37
C ILE A 21 4.89 -6.01 10.99
N HIS A 22 4.03 -6.97 10.71
CA HIS A 22 3.53 -7.23 9.35
C HIS A 22 2.32 -6.39 8.90
N GLY A 23 1.85 -5.45 9.72
CA GLY A 23 0.70 -4.59 9.39
C GLY A 23 -0.66 -5.20 9.80
N PRO A 24 -1.79 -4.68 9.27
CA PRO A 24 -1.91 -3.86 8.05
C PRO A 24 -1.43 -2.41 8.18
N PHE A 25 -0.93 -1.83 7.09
CA PHE A 25 -0.53 -0.41 7.01
C PHE A 25 -1.48 0.36 6.10
N LEU A 26 -2.10 1.43 6.62
CA LEU A 26 -2.98 2.30 5.85
C LEU A 26 -2.25 3.56 5.39
N ILE A 27 -2.34 3.86 4.10
CA ILE A 27 -1.78 5.09 3.51
C ILE A 27 -2.91 5.86 2.84
N ILE A 28 -3.08 7.12 3.25
CA ILE A 28 -4.05 8.04 2.66
C ILE A 28 -3.28 9.02 1.78
N ALA A 29 -3.62 9.05 0.49
CA ALA A 29 -3.01 9.94 -0.48
C ALA A 29 -4.08 10.55 -1.41
N PRO A 30 -3.85 11.75 -1.96
CA PRO A 30 -4.72 12.32 -3.00
C PRO A 30 -4.85 11.38 -4.21
N LEU A 31 -6.03 11.34 -4.82
CA LEU A 31 -6.33 10.48 -5.98
C LEU A 31 -5.29 10.63 -7.10
N SER A 32 -4.81 11.85 -7.34
CA SER A 32 -3.80 12.16 -8.36
C SER A 32 -2.41 11.54 -8.11
N THR A 33 -2.15 11.04 -6.90
CA THR A 33 -0.85 10.51 -6.50
C THR A 33 -0.85 9.03 -6.18
N ILE A 34 -2.02 8.38 -6.06
CA ILE A 34 -2.13 6.95 -5.71
C ILE A 34 -1.36 6.06 -6.69
N THR A 35 -1.46 6.31 -8.01
CA THR A 35 -0.72 5.54 -9.02
C THR A 35 0.80 5.69 -8.87
N ASN A 36 1.27 6.88 -8.44
CA ASN A 36 2.69 7.08 -8.15
C ASN A 36 3.09 6.28 -6.92
N TRP A 37 2.30 6.31 -5.85
CA TRP A 37 2.54 5.50 -4.65
C TRP A 37 2.59 4.01 -4.96
N GLU A 38 1.66 3.48 -5.74
CA GLU A 38 1.66 2.06 -6.15
C GLU A 38 2.94 1.70 -6.90
N ARG A 39 3.38 2.55 -7.85
CA ARG A 39 4.62 2.32 -8.59
C ARG A 39 5.84 2.27 -7.68
N GLU A 40 5.97 3.24 -6.78
CA GLU A 40 7.09 3.28 -5.84
C GLU A 40 7.06 2.07 -4.90
N PHE A 41 5.90 1.65 -4.41
CA PHE A 41 5.77 0.44 -3.58
C PHE A 41 6.28 -0.81 -4.30
N ARG A 42 5.85 -1.01 -5.55
CA ARG A 42 6.29 -2.12 -6.40
C ARG A 42 7.78 -2.05 -6.78
N THR A 43 8.36 -0.85 -6.78
CA THR A 43 9.76 -0.65 -7.15
C THR A 43 10.71 -0.91 -5.98
N TRP A 44 10.31 -0.50 -4.76
CA TRP A 44 11.20 -0.46 -3.60
C TRP A 44 10.94 -1.55 -2.56
N THR A 45 9.85 -2.31 -2.67
CA THR A 45 9.47 -3.33 -1.68
C THR A 45 8.77 -4.51 -2.34
N GLU A 46 8.84 -5.67 -1.68
CA GLU A 46 8.08 -6.89 -2.04
C GLU A 46 6.74 -7.00 -1.26
N MET A 47 6.35 -5.95 -0.53
CA MET A 47 5.10 -5.95 0.24
C MET A 47 3.89 -5.89 -0.70
N ASN A 48 2.82 -6.62 -0.37
CA ASN A 48 1.57 -6.50 -1.11
C ASN A 48 0.96 -5.11 -0.88
N ALA A 49 0.83 -4.33 -1.96
CA ALA A 49 0.23 -3.01 -1.95
C ALA A 49 -1.14 -3.03 -2.64
N ILE A 50 -2.21 -2.93 -1.86
CA ILE A 50 -3.59 -2.96 -2.36
C ILE A 50 -4.10 -1.53 -2.56
N VAL A 51 -4.42 -1.17 -3.80
CA VAL A 51 -4.96 0.14 -4.13
C VAL A 51 -6.48 0.15 -3.99
N TYR A 52 -6.97 0.76 -2.92
CA TYR A 52 -8.41 0.87 -2.64
C TYR A 52 -9.06 2.07 -3.36
N HIS A 53 -9.28 1.95 -4.68
CA HIS A 53 -9.97 2.98 -5.46
C HIS A 53 -10.86 2.38 -6.56
N GLY A 54 -11.69 3.21 -7.20
CA GLY A 54 -12.48 2.85 -8.38
C GLY A 54 -13.98 2.83 -8.13
N SER A 55 -14.73 2.13 -8.97
CA SER A 55 -16.19 2.02 -8.88
C SER A 55 -16.64 1.32 -7.60
N GLN A 56 -17.94 1.39 -7.28
CA GLN A 56 -18.51 0.64 -6.16
C GLN A 56 -18.24 -0.86 -6.28
N ILE A 57 -18.42 -1.43 -7.48
CA ILE A 57 -18.18 -2.84 -7.77
C ILE A 57 -16.70 -3.18 -7.55
N SER A 58 -15.79 -2.35 -8.05
CA SER A 58 -14.34 -2.53 -7.87
C SER A 58 -13.97 -2.57 -6.38
N ARG A 59 -14.52 -1.66 -5.57
CA ARG A 59 -14.27 -1.63 -4.13
C ARG A 59 -14.86 -2.84 -3.41
N GLN A 60 -16.05 -3.30 -3.80
CA GLN A 60 -16.65 -4.53 -3.26
C GLN A 60 -15.77 -5.75 -3.55
N MET A 61 -15.21 -5.86 -4.76
CA MET A 61 -14.27 -6.93 -5.11
C MET A 61 -13.02 -6.87 -4.22
N ILE A 62 -12.42 -5.69 -4.04
CA ILE A 62 -11.24 -5.54 -3.17
C ILE A 62 -11.58 -5.94 -1.73
N GLN A 63 -12.72 -5.51 -1.19
CA GLN A 63 -13.16 -5.89 0.15
C GLN A 63 -13.32 -7.41 0.30
N GLN A 64 -13.87 -8.09 -0.70
CA GLN A 64 -14.15 -9.51 -0.65
C GLN A 64 -12.89 -10.38 -0.78
N TYR A 65 -11.93 -9.98 -1.60
CA TYR A 65 -10.80 -10.83 -1.99
C TYR A 65 -9.45 -10.40 -1.40
N GLU A 66 -9.25 -9.12 -1.12
CA GLU A 66 -7.94 -8.56 -0.76
C GLU A 66 -7.87 -8.06 0.70
N MET A 67 -9.01 -7.79 1.34
CA MET A 67 -9.05 -7.22 2.71
C MET A 67 -9.18 -8.25 3.84
N VAL A 68 -9.20 -9.56 3.52
CA VAL A 68 -9.34 -10.62 4.51
C VAL A 68 -7.99 -11.29 4.76
N TYR A 69 -7.49 -11.20 6.00
CA TYR A 69 -6.35 -12.01 6.45
C TYR A 69 -6.86 -13.44 6.63
N ARG A 70 -6.47 -14.36 5.74
CA ARG A 70 -7.03 -15.72 5.72
C ARG A 70 -6.43 -16.69 6.74
N ASP A 71 -5.42 -16.29 7.51
CA ASP A 71 -4.74 -17.17 8.45
C ASP A 71 -4.60 -16.54 9.84
N ALA A 72 -5.65 -16.66 10.65
CA ALA A 72 -5.55 -16.65 12.11
C ALA A 72 -6.08 -17.98 12.66
#